data_AF-A0A538KFT0-F1
#
_entry.id   AF-A0A538KFT0-F1
#
_cell.length_a   1.000
_cell.length_b   1.000
_cell.length_c   1.000
_cell.angle_alpha   90.00
_cell.angle_beta   90.00
_cell.angle_gamma   90.00
#
_symmetry.space_group_name_H-M   'P 1'
#
loop_
_entity.id
_entity.type
_entity.pdbx_description
1 polymer ?
#
loop_
_entity_poly.entity_id
_entity_poly.type
_entity_poly.pdbx_seq_one_letter_code
_entity_poly.pdbx_strand_id
1 'polypeptide(L)' 'MLDFPQPTHLPCPECGASVARAERAQHECDDERRLDFVVFQLREEVGLFDRELAAWLETPAGLFAAWLAAHSRGAGDA' A
#
# COMPACT_ATOMS: atom_id res chain seq x y z
N MET A 1 3.43 -41.03 9.10
CA MET A 1 3.56 -39.77 8.35
C MET A 1 2.14 -39.24 8.23
N LEU A 2 1.82 -38.13 8.90
CA LEU A 2 0.46 -37.57 8.85
C LEU A 2 0.31 -36.83 7.52
N ASP A 3 -0.64 -37.26 6.69
CA ASP A 3 -1.00 -36.59 5.44
C ASP A 3 -2.10 -35.59 5.73
N PHE A 4 -1.82 -34.31 5.50
CA PHE A 4 -2.77 -33.23 5.73
C PHE A 4 -3.38 -32.79 4.39
N PRO A 5 -4.71 -32.57 4.33
CA PRO A 5 -5.35 -32.12 3.10
C PRO A 5 -4.77 -30.77 2.68
N GLN A 6 -4.30 -30.71 1.43
CA GLN A 6 -3.75 -29.49 0.87
C GLN A 6 -4.87 -28.51 0.50
N PRO A 7 -4.68 -27.19 0.73
CA PRO A 7 -5.69 -26.19 0.38
C PRO A 7 -5.87 -26.13 -1.14
N THR A 8 -7.13 -26.08 -1.58
CA THR A 8 -7.50 -26.02 -2.99
C THR A 8 -7.35 -24.61 -3.57
N HIS A 9 -7.28 -23.58 -2.72
CA HIS A 9 -7.14 -22.18 -3.11
C HIS A 9 -5.99 -21.53 -2.34
N LEU A 10 -5.27 -20.63 -3.02
CA LEU A 10 -4.20 -19.85 -2.44
C LEU A 10 -4.39 -18.39 -2.84
N PRO A 11 -4.05 -17.42 -1.96
CA PRO A 11 -4.09 -16.02 -2.33
C PRO A 11 -3.03 -15.75 -3.40
N CYS A 12 -3.41 -15.01 -4.44
CA CYS A 12 -2.47 -14.41 -5.38
C CYS A 12 -1.59 -13.40 -4.64
N PRO A 13 -0.26 -13.49 -4.74
CA PRO A 13 0.63 -12.58 -4.04
C PRO A 13 0.61 -11.15 -4.62
N GLU A 14 0.05 -10.96 -5.82
CA GLU A 14 0.04 -9.66 -6.51
C GLU A 14 -1.27 -8.90 -6.36
N CYS A 15 -2.41 -9.59 -6.27
CA CYS A 15 -3.74 -8.95 -6.19
C CYS A 15 -4.62 -9.47 -5.04
N GLY A 16 -4.11 -10.40 -4.23
CA GLY A 16 -4.86 -10.99 -3.10
C GLY A 16 -6.10 -11.79 -3.47
N ALA A 17 -6.34 -12.09 -4.76
CA ALA A 17 -7.44 -12.95 -5.19
C ALA A 17 -7.28 -14.36 -4.63
N SER A 18 -8.36 -14.99 -4.18
CA SER A 18 -8.35 -16.41 -3.84
C SER A 18 -8.41 -17.21 -5.15
N VAL A 19 -7.29 -17.82 -5.54
CA VAL A 19 -7.16 -18.50 -6.83
C VAL A 19 -7.09 -20.00 -6.61
N ALA A 20 -7.85 -20.76 -7.40
CA ALA A 20 -7.76 -22.21 -7.40
C ALA A 20 -6.33 -22.65 -7.73
N ARG A 21 -5.77 -23.55 -6.94
CA ARG A 21 -4.37 -23.99 -7.06
C ARG A 21 -4.06 -24.55 -8.46
N ALA A 22 -5.03 -25.23 -9.08
CA ALA A 22 -4.90 -25.78 -10.43
C ALA A 22 -4.84 -24.72 -11.53
N GLU A 23 -5.41 -23.53 -11.30
CA GLU A 23 -5.56 -22.46 -12.29
C GLU A 23 -4.56 -21.32 -12.06
N ARG A 24 -3.69 -21.43 -11.06
CA ARG A 24 -2.77 -20.36 -10.65
C ARG A 24 -1.88 -19.84 -11.79
N ALA A 25 -1.45 -20.71 -12.70
CA ALA A 25 -0.61 -20.33 -13.85
C ALA A 25 -1.37 -19.54 -14.93
N GLN A 26 -2.71 -19.60 -14.93
CA GLN A 26 -3.59 -18.93 -15.90
C GLN A 26 -4.22 -17.67 -15.30
N HIS A 27 -3.97 -17.40 -14.02
CA HIS A 27 -4.54 -16.26 -13.34
C HIS A 27 -3.92 -14.96 -13.86
N GLU A 28 -4.77 -14.12 -14.44
CA GLU A 28 -4.46 -12.74 -14.78
C GLU A 28 -5.04 -11.83 -13.70
N CYS A 29 -4.22 -10.89 -13.23
CA CYS A 29 -4.65 -9.95 -12.21
C CYS A 29 -5.42 -8.79 -12.85
N ASP A 30 -6.58 -8.47 -12.29
CA ASP A 30 -7.29 -7.24 -12.59
C ASP A 30 -6.54 -6.03 -11.97
N ASP A 31 -6.37 -4.96 -12.75
CA ASP A 31 -5.55 -3.82 -12.35
C ASP A 31 -6.17 -3.01 -11.20
N GLU A 32 -7.49 -2.82 -11.17
CA GLU A 32 -8.16 -2.15 -10.05
C GLU A 32 -7.99 -2.95 -8.76
N ARG A 33 -8.17 -4.28 -8.83
CA ARG A 33 -7.95 -5.16 -7.68
C ARG A 33 -6.50 -5.14 -7.20
N ARG A 34 -5.52 -5.05 -8.09
CA ARG A 34 -4.10 -4.92 -7.70
C ARG A 34 -3.88 -3.64 -6.90
N LEU A 35 -4.44 -2.52 -7.35
CA LEU A 35 -4.34 -1.25 -6.65
C LEU A 35 -4.96 -1.35 -5.24
N ASP A 36 -6.17 -1.90 -5.14
CA ASP A 36 -6.83 -2.11 -3.84
C ASP A 36 -5.99 -2.98 -2.91
N PHE A 37 -5.40 -4.05 -3.45
CA PHE A 37 -4.54 -4.95 -2.68
C PHE A 37 -3.28 -4.26 -2.18
N VAL A 38 -2.62 -3.46 -3.02
CA VAL A 38 -1.44 -2.68 -2.63
C VAL A 38 -1.78 -1.66 -1.55
N VAL A 39 -2.89 -0.91 -1.71
CA VAL A 39 -3.37 0.03 -0.68
C VAL A 39 -3.66 -0.70 0.63
N PHE A 40 -4.30 -1.87 0.56
CA PHE A 40 -4.57 -2.68 1.74
C PHE A 40 -3.30 -3.14 2.45
N GLN A 41 -2.27 -3.57 1.71
CA GLN A 41 -0.97 -3.98 2.27
C GLN A 41 -0.25 -2.81 2.94
N LEU A 42 -0.30 -1.61 2.34
CA LEU A 42 0.42 -0.43 2.82
C LEU A 42 -0.30 0.33 3.94
N ARG A 43 -1.55 0.00 4.27
CA ARG A 43 -2.37 0.81 5.20
C ARG A 43 -1.71 1.08 6.56
N GLU A 44 -0.97 0.11 7.11
CA GLU A 44 -0.33 0.25 8.41
C GLU A 44 0.91 1.13 8.32
N GLU A 45 1.66 1.00 7.24
CA GLU A 45 2.85 1.83 6.95
C GLU A 45 2.44 3.27 6.66
N VAL A 46 1.41 3.49 5.83
CA VAL A 46 0.83 4.82 5.59
C VAL A 46 0.32 5.41 6.90
N GLY A 47 -0.40 4.63 7.71
CA GLY A 47 -0.88 5.11 9.00
C GLY A 47 0.24 5.44 9.98
N LEU A 48 1.36 4.73 9.95
CA LEU A 48 2.55 5.06 10.74
C LEU A 48 3.18 6.37 10.25
N PHE A 49 3.41 6.46 8.95
CA PHE A 49 3.95 7.65 8.31
C PHE A 49 3.10 8.90 8.62
N ASP A 50 1.77 8.80 8.53
CA ASP A 50 0.86 9.91 8.84
C ASP A 50 1.04 10.42 10.27
N ARG A 51 1.20 9.50 11.24
CA ARG A 51 1.44 9.88 12.65
C ARG A 51 2.80 10.53 12.84
N GLU A 52 3.84 9.98 12.22
CA GLU A 52 5.21 10.52 12.30
C GLU A 52 5.30 11.89 11.64
N LEU A 53 4.68 12.05 10.47
CA LEU A 53 4.59 13.31 9.76
C LEU A 53 3.81 14.34 10.59
N ALA A 54 2.66 13.97 11.15
CA ALA A 54 1.89 14.87 12.00
C ALA A 54 2.71 15.35 13.20
N ALA A 55 3.39 14.43 13.91
CA ALA A 55 4.25 14.79 15.02
C ALA A 55 5.43 15.68 14.59
N TRP A 56 6.03 15.42 13.43
CA TRP A 56 7.11 16.25 12.90
C TRP A 56 6.63 17.65 12.50
N LEU A 57 5.42 17.78 11.94
CA LEU A 57 4.81 19.06 11.56
C LEU A 57 4.54 19.97 12.75
N GLU A 58 4.50 19.43 13.98
CA GLU A 58 4.42 20.22 15.22
C GLU A 58 5.78 20.79 15.67
N THR A 59 6.88 20.33 15.08
CA THR A 59 8.22 20.86 15.37
C THR A 59 8.45 22.21 14.68
N PRO A 60 9.36 23.07 15.17
CA PRO A 60 9.70 24.32 14.48
C PRO A 60 10.16 24.12 13.04
N ALA A 61 10.89 23.04 12.75
CA ALA A 61 11.35 22.71 11.40
C ALA A 61 10.17 22.31 10.49
N GLY A 62 9.25 21.49 11.00
CA GLY A 62 8.05 21.08 10.27
C GLY A 62 7.11 22.25 9.97
N LEU A 63 6.88 23.12 10.96
CA LEU A 63 6.09 24.34 10.77
C LEU A 63 6.72 25.27 9.72
N PHE A 64 8.05 25.42 9.74
CA PHE A 64 8.75 26.20 8.73
C PHE A 64 8.62 25.59 7.33
N ALA A 65 8.75 24.26 7.20
CA ALA A 65 8.58 23.57 5.93
C ALA A 65 7.15 23.72 5.37
N ALA A 66 6.14 23.60 6.23
CA ALA A 66 4.75 23.81 5.85
C ALA A 66 4.48 25.27 5.42
N TRP A 67 5.03 26.24 6.16
CA TRP A 67 4.97 27.65 5.77
C TRP A 67 5.65 27.87 4.42
N LEU A 68 6.85 27.32 4.22
CA LEU A 68 7.58 27.46 2.97
C LEU A 68 6.78 26.89 1.80
N ALA A 69 6.26 25.66 1.92
CA ALA A 69 5.47 25.01 0.87
C ALA A 69 4.22 25.83 0.47
N ALA A 70 3.55 26.46 1.44
CA ALA A 70 2.38 27.32 1.18
C ALA A 70 2.73 28.63 0.43
N HIS A 71 3.97 29.11 0.57
CA HIS A 71 4.42 30.40 0.04
C HIS A 71 5.34 30.25 -1.19
N SER A 72 5.94 29.08 -1.40
CA SER A 72 6.68 28.74 -2.60
C SER A 72 5.72 28.27 -3.71
N ARG A 73 4.85 29.17 -4.19
CA ARG A 73 4.10 28.91 -5.42
C ARG A 73 5.05 29.08 -6.60
N GLY A 74 5.58 27.97 -7.09
CA GLY A 74 6.51 27.97 -8.24
C GLY A 74 7.27 26.67 -8.54
N ALA A 75 7.16 25.62 -7.73
CA ALA A 75 7.89 24.35 -7.95
C ALA A 75 6.97 23.17 -8.36
N GLY A 76 5.74 23.44 -8.80
CA GLY A 76 4.75 22.41 -9.14
C GLY A 76 4.15 22.50 -10.55
N ASP A 77 4.50 23.53 -11.32
CA ASP A 77 4.12 23.66 -12.74
C ASP A 77 5.39 23.88 -13.58
N ALA A 78 6.17 22.83 -13.77
CA ALA A 78 7.19 22.69 -14.83
C ALA A 78 7.42 21.20 -15.13
#